data_AF-A0A367LWA0-F1
#
_entry.id   AF-A0A367LWA0-F1
#
_cell.length_a   1.000
_cell.length_b   1.000
_cell.length_c   1.000
_cell.angle_alpha   90.00
_cell.angle_beta   90.00
_cell.angle_gamma   90.00
#
_symmetry.space_group_name_H-M   'P 1'
#
loop_
_entity.id
_entity.type
_entity.pdbx_description
1 polymer ?
#
loop_
_entity_poly.entity_id
_entity_poly.type
_entity_poly.pdbx_seq_one_letter_code
_entity_poly.pdbx_strand_id
1 'polypeptide(L)'
;LLTNLLNPKALLFCSVLLPQFVSPEAGSLAVQFAALGTGLVLVGLAFDCAYALAGGRLGRWLASRPRAQRLQQWGFGGLLIGFGVRLAMLRQL
;
A
#
# COMPACT_ATOMS: atom_id res chain seq x y z
N LEU A 1 6.33 -5.12 -3.01
CA LEU A 1 7.70 -5.21 -2.45
C LEU A 1 8.77 -4.58 -3.36
N LEU A 2 8.98 -5.07 -4.59
CA LEU A 2 9.98 -4.48 -5.53
C LEU A 2 9.75 -2.98 -5.82
N THR A 3 8.50 -2.55 -5.95
CA THR A 3 8.12 -1.14 -6.08
C THR A 3 8.56 -0.28 -4.89
N ASN A 4 8.61 -0.83 -3.66
CA ASN A 4 9.05 -0.09 -2.49
C ASN A 4 10.58 0.07 -2.45
N LEU A 5 11.34 -0.90 -2.97
CA LEU A 5 12.80 -0.80 -3.09
C LEU A 5 13.23 0.32 -4.04
N LEU A 6 12.45 0.56 -5.11
CA LEU A 6 12.70 1.65 -6.05
C LEU A 6 12.00 2.96 -5.65
N ASN A 7 11.24 2.98 -4.56
CA ASN A 7 10.53 4.16 -4.11
C ASN A 7 11.41 4.93 -3.11
N PRO A 8 11.97 6.09 -3.49
CA PRO A 8 12.85 6.85 -2.60
C PRO A 8 12.14 7.27 -1.31
N LYS A 9 10.82 7.49 -1.35
CA LYS A 9 10.03 7.81 -0.15
C LYS A 9 10.02 6.65 0.85
N ALA A 10 9.86 5.42 0.38
CA ALA A 10 9.86 4.24 1.24
C ALA A 10 11.25 4.01 1.86
N LEU A 11 12.32 4.17 1.07
CA LEU A 11 13.69 4.11 1.57
C LEU A 11 13.96 5.18 2.63
N LEU A 12 13.57 6.43 2.38
CA LEU A 12 13.73 7.52 3.35
C LEU A 12 12.97 7.25 4.65
N PHE A 13 11.73 6.75 4.55
CA PHE A 13 10.94 6.39 5.73
C PHE A 13 11.63 5.30 6.55
N CYS A 14 12.11 4.25 5.89
CA CYS A 14 12.87 3.18 6.51
C CYS A 14 14.16 3.72 7.16
N SER A 15 14.94 4.54 6.47
CA SER A 15 16.18 5.12 6.98
C SER A 15 15.98 6.04 8.19
N VAL A 16 14.82 6.67 8.34
CA VAL A 16 14.53 7.51 9.51
C VAL A 16 13.97 6.70 10.68
N LEU A 17 13.16 5.67 10.42
CA LEU A 17 12.47 4.92 11.48
C LEU A 17 13.24 3.70 11.96
N LEU A 18 13.86 2.91 11.08
CA LEU A 18 14.59 1.71 11.49
C LEU A 18 15.71 1.99 12.50
N PRO A 19 16.54 3.04 12.35
CA PRO A 19 17.61 3.29 13.32
C PRO A 19 17.11 3.59 14.73
N GLN A 20 15.87 4.08 14.89
CA GLN A 20 15.30 4.38 16.22
C GLN A 20 15.05 3.11 17.04
N PHE A 21 14.99 1.95 16.40
CA PHE A 21 14.77 0.65 17.05
C PHE A 21 16.05 -0.18 17.19
N VAL A 22 17.20 0.35 16.77
CA VAL A 22 18.49 -0.35 16.81
C VAL A 22 19.36 0.26 17.90
N SER A 23 19.92 -0.58 18.78
CA SER A 23 20.85 -0.13 19.81
C SER A 23 22.30 -0.50 19.42
N PRO A 24 23.22 0.48 19.32
CA PRO A 24 24.63 0.21 19.03
C PRO A 24 25.31 -0.68 20.09
N GLU A 25 24.81 -0.64 21.32
CA GLU A 25 25.38 -1.36 22.47
C GLU A 25 24.93 -2.83 22.54
N ALA A 26 23.88 -3.19 21.79
CA ALA A 26 23.25 -4.52 21.84
C ALA A 26 23.85 -5.56 20.88
N GLY A 27 24.90 -5.20 20.12
CA GLY A 27 25.60 -6.11 19.21
C GLY A 27 25.64 -5.63 17.75
N SER A 28 25.77 -6.55 16.80
CA SER A 28 25.96 -6.20 15.38
C SER A 28 24.76 -5.45 14.79
N LEU A 29 24.99 -4.19 14.41
CA LEU A 29 24.00 -3.33 13.73
C LEU A 29 23.45 -3.99 12.47
N ALA A 30 24.29 -4.65 11.67
CA ALA A 30 23.88 -5.30 10.42
C ALA A 30 22.82 -6.38 10.65
N VAL A 31 22.95 -7.17 11.72
CA VAL A 31 21.98 -8.22 12.06
C VAL A 31 20.67 -7.60 12.56
N GLN A 32 20.75 -6.55 13.38
CA GLN A 32 19.56 -5.85 13.87
C GLN A 32 18.76 -5.21 12.72
N PHE A 33 19.44 -4.53 11.78
CA PHE A 33 18.80 -3.97 10.58
C PHE A 33 18.22 -5.05 9.67
N ALA A 34 18.95 -6.17 9.46
CA ALA A 34 18.45 -7.28 8.66
C ALA A 34 17.18 -7.89 9.28
N ALA A 35 17.17 -8.14 10.60
CA ALA A 35 16.01 -8.69 11.29
C ALA A 35 14.78 -7.76 11.22
N LEU A 36 14.96 -6.47 11.49
CA LEU A 36 13.88 -5.49 11.41
C LEU A 36 13.37 -5.31 9.97
N GLY A 37 14.28 -5.24 8.99
CA GLY A 37 13.95 -5.15 7.58
C GLY A 37 13.17 -6.37 7.08
N THR A 38 13.61 -7.58 7.44
CA THR A 38 12.89 -8.83 7.14
C THR A 38 11.52 -8.84 7.80
N GLY A 39 11.41 -8.45 9.07
CA GLY A 39 10.14 -8.34 9.77
C GLY A 39 9.16 -7.41 9.05
N LEU A 40 9.64 -6.23 8.64
CA LEU A 40 8.84 -5.25 7.90
C LEU A 40 8.34 -5.82 6.55
N VAL A 41 9.21 -6.50 5.82
CA VAL A 41 8.86 -7.15 4.54
C VAL A 41 7.82 -8.25 4.75
N LEU A 42 7.97 -9.09 5.77
CA LEU A 42 7.04 -10.18 6.06
C LEU A 42 5.66 -9.66 6.47
N VAL A 43 5.59 -8.63 7.32
CA VAL A 43 4.33 -7.99 7.70
C VAL A 43 3.66 -7.35 6.49
N GLY A 44 4.42 -6.61 5.67
CA GLY A 44 3.91 -6.02 4.44
C GLY A 44 3.37 -7.07 3.47
N LEU A 45 4.11 -8.17 3.28
CA LEU A 45 3.68 -9.29 2.45
C LEU A 45 2.41 -9.95 2.98
N ALA A 46 2.31 -10.18 4.28
CA ALA A 46 1.12 -10.75 4.90
C ALA A 46 -0.11 -9.85 4.68
N PHE A 47 0.05 -8.53 4.84
CA PHE A 47 -1.00 -7.55 4.54
C PHE A 47 -1.39 -7.56 3.07
N ASP A 48 -0.41 -7.52 2.15
CA ASP A 48 -0.65 -7.57 0.71
C ASP A 48 -1.41 -8.85 0.31
N CYS A 49 -1.02 -10.01 0.85
CA CYS A 49 -1.70 -11.28 0.64
C CYS A 49 -3.12 -11.27 1.21
N ALA A 50 -3.31 -10.81 2.45
CA ALA A 50 -4.63 -10.71 3.07
C ALA A 50 -5.55 -9.79 2.26
N TYR A 51 -5.04 -8.65 1.82
CA TYR A 51 -5.76 -7.70 0.99
C TYR A 51 -6.11 -8.29 -0.38
N ALA A 52 -5.17 -8.97 -1.04
CA ALA A 52 -5.40 -9.64 -2.32
C ALA A 52 -6.44 -10.75 -2.22
N LEU A 53 -6.39 -11.59 -1.17
CA LEU A 53 -7.36 -12.65 -0.95
C LEU A 53 -8.76 -12.10 -0.62
N ALA A 54 -8.83 -11.08 0.25
CA ALA A 54 -10.08 -10.40 0.58
C ALA A 54 -10.69 -9.73 -0.66
N GLY A 55 -9.89 -8.98 -1.41
CA GLY A 55 -10.27 -8.34 -2.66
C GLY A 55 -10.71 -9.35 -3.72
N GLY A 56 -10.00 -10.46 -3.87
CA GLY A 56 -10.38 -11.54 -4.79
C GLY A 56 -11.70 -12.22 -4.40
N ARG A 57 -11.97 -12.40 -3.10
CA ARG A 57 -13.24 -12.95 -2.63
C ARG A 57 -14.41 -11.98 -2.81
N LEU A 58 -14.20 -10.69 -2.51
CA LEU A 58 -15.16 -9.62 -2.80
C LEU A 58 -15.43 -9.50 -4.30
N GLY A 59 -14.39 -9.56 -5.14
CA GLY A 59 -14.52 -9.52 -6.59
C GLY A 59 -15.34 -10.68 -7.14
N ARG A 60 -15.09 -11.92 -6.68
CA ARG A 60 -15.91 -13.08 -7.06
C ARG A 60 -17.35 -12.97 -6.59
N TRP A 61 -17.58 -12.45 -5.38
CA TRP A 61 -18.93 -12.21 -4.86
C TRP A 61 -19.67 -11.12 -5.65
N LEU A 62 -18.97 -10.09 -6.11
CA LEU A 62 -19.56 -9.04 -6.90
C LEU A 62 -19.86 -9.51 -8.34
N ALA A 63 -18.98 -10.35 -8.90
CA ALA A 63 -19.18 -10.96 -10.21
C ALA A 63 -20.41 -11.88 -10.27
N SER A 64 -20.79 -12.51 -9.15
CA SER A 64 -22.03 -13.29 -9.07
C SER A 64 -23.31 -12.42 -8.95
N ARG A 65 -23.17 -11.09 -8.80
CA ARG A 65 -24.28 -10.15 -8.66
C ARG A 65 -24.19 -9.01 -9.70
N PRO A 66 -24.84 -9.16 -10.87
CA PRO A 66 -24.74 -8.21 -11.99
C PRO A 66 -25.08 -6.75 -11.64
N ARG A 67 -26.04 -6.55 -10.72
CA ARG A 67 -26.43 -5.21 -10.24
C ARG A 67 -25.34 -4.55 -9.39
N ALA A 68 -24.67 -5.33 -8.54
CA ALA A 68 -23.62 -4.83 -7.66
C ALA A 68 -22.34 -4.50 -8.43
N GLN A 69 -22.00 -5.30 -9.44
CA GLN A 69 -20.89 -5.03 -10.35
C GLN A 69 -21.10 -3.73 -11.14
N ARG A 70 -22.32 -3.50 -11.66
CA ARG A 70 -22.65 -2.22 -12.31
C ARG A 70 -22.51 -1.06 -11.32
N LEU A 71 -23.08 -1.15 -10.11
CA LEU A 71 -22.97 -0.07 -9.13
C LEU A 71 -21.51 0.27 -8.79
N GLN A 72 -20.63 -0.72 -8.64
CA GLN A 72 -19.21 -0.49 -8.42
C GLN A 72 -18.57 0.24 -9.61
N GLN A 73 -18.82 -0.21 -10.85
CA GLN A 73 -18.24 0.40 -12.05
C GLN A 73 -18.67 1.87 -12.21
N TRP A 74 -19.96 2.15 -12.05
CA TRP A 74 -20.50 3.51 -12.16
C TRP A 74 -20.03 4.40 -10.99
N GLY A 75 -19.94 3.85 -9.77
CA GLY A 75 -19.41 4.57 -8.62
C GLY A 75 -17.94 4.96 -8.79
N PHE A 76 -17.09 4.03 -9.24
CA PHE A 76 -15.66 4.28 -9.45
C PHE A 76 -15.43 5.28 -10.59
N GLY A 77 -16.15 5.12 -11.71
CA GLY A 77 -16.10 6.04 -12.83
C GLY A 77 -16.58 7.45 -12.45
N GLY A 78 -17.71 7.55 -11.75
CA GLY A 78 -18.22 8.82 -11.25
C GLY A 78 -17.26 9.52 -10.29
N LEU A 79 -16.61 8.76 -9.40
CA LEU A 79 -15.61 9.32 -8.49
C LEU A 79 -14.39 9.87 -9.24
N LEU A 80 -13.87 9.13 -10.23
CA LEU A 80 -12.74 9.59 -11.04
C LEU A 80 -13.08 10.83 -11.87
N ILE A 81 -14.26 10.87 -12.50
CA ILE A 81 -14.74 12.05 -13.22
C ILE A 81 -14.87 13.24 -12.26
N GLY A 82 -15.46 13.02 -11.08
CA GLY A 82 -15.57 14.06 -10.05
C GLY A 82 -14.20 14.59 -9.59
N PHE A 83 -13.21 13.72 -9.39
CA PHE A 83 -11.84 14.13 -9.09
C PHE A 83 -11.20 14.92 -10.24
N GLY A 84 -11.39 14.49 -11.49
CA GLY A 84 -10.89 15.19 -12.67
C GLY A 84 -11.48 16.59 -12.81
N VAL A 85 -12.80 16.74 -12.64
CA VAL A 85 -13.49 18.03 -12.65
C VAL A 85 -12.98 18.93 -11.53
N ARG A 86 -12.87 18.41 -10.29
CA ARG A 86 -12.35 19.18 -9.16
C ARG A 86 -10.91 19.64 -9.39
N LEU A 87 -10.06 18.77 -9.92
CA LEU A 87 -8.68 19.11 -10.24
C LEU A 87 -8.61 20.18 -11.34
N ALA A 88 -9.45 20.09 -12.38
CA ALA A 88 -9.53 21.08 -13.44
C ALA A 88 -9.96 22.46 -12.91
N MET A 89 -10.94 22.50 -12.01
CA MET A 89 -11.38 23.74 -11.35
C MET A 89 -10.29 24.33 -10.45
N LEU A 90 -9.57 23.49 -9.70
CA LEU A 90 -8.43 23.94 -8.88
C LEU A 90 -7.23 24.42 -9.71
N ARG A 91 -7.05 23.89 -10.93
CA ARG A 91 -5.98 24.33 -11.85
C ARG A 91 -6.31 25.62 -12.61
N GLN A 92 -7.57 26.05 -12.62
CA GLN A 92 -8.03 27.26 -13.32
C GLN A 92 -8.15 28.49 -12.39
N LEU A 93 -7.97 28.32 -11.08
CA LEU A 93 -7.80 29.39 -10.09
C LEU A 93 -6.31 29.65 -9.85
#